data_AF-A0A660CC19-F1
#
_entry.id   AF-A0A660CC19-F1
#
_cell.length_a   1.000
_cell.length_b   1.000
_cell.length_c   1.000
_cell.angle_alpha   90.00
_cell.angle_beta   90.00
_cell.angle_gamma   90.00
#
_symmetry.space_group_name_H-M   'P 1'
#
loop_
_entity.id
_entity.type
_entity.pdbx_description
1 polymer ?
#
loop_
_entity_poly.entity_id
_entity_poly.type
_entity_poly.pdbx_seq_one_letter_code
_entity_poly.pdbx_strand_id
1 'polypeptide(L)'
;MSDPLHTATLVAAISAFVVFMFAGFPAFLGLRNGYAGPRHRRPAQDAALREMVRGHSGATLPIDWMQFPDLHKHHIEDIAAESGWRYAGEDFTAKEWWLLFNRAPNTPYEGPAERLTRELATAEGDTYTINALRYAALGKDGFNRVLSDAGWHPNRLWLRDALPITRAVELTEMPHNPAVTARAQQFANEHGYNPLDPERLMRLRDREAHWRTKNVGCWGTLLVVVCLVVGPLIIALGISDLARDSAQVITLCVGGGVTAIALAFLGYERWFTVQERKDIGDHRAILKELTKLHKETRPGSTGTP
;
A
#
# COMPACT_ATOMS: atom_id res chain seq x y z
N MET A 1 -37.06 37.06 16.70
CA MET A 1 -36.15 37.23 17.87
C MET A 1 -35.92 35.86 18.47
N SER A 2 -35.27 35.01 17.68
CA SER A 2 -34.54 33.88 18.20
C SER A 2 -33.47 34.41 19.16
N ASP A 3 -33.43 33.85 20.36
CA ASP A 3 -32.49 34.25 21.39
C ASP A 3 -31.06 34.08 20.83
N PRO A 4 -30.18 35.10 20.86
CA PRO A 4 -28.82 34.99 20.33
C PRO A 4 -28.03 33.84 20.97
N LEU A 5 -28.43 33.45 22.18
CA LEU A 5 -27.93 32.27 22.88
C LEU A 5 -28.25 30.95 22.14
N HIS A 6 -29.43 30.86 21.54
CA HIS A 6 -29.88 29.69 20.80
C HIS A 6 -29.16 29.54 19.46
N THR A 7 -28.86 30.65 18.80
CA THR A 7 -28.09 30.65 17.55
C THR A 7 -26.63 30.28 17.80
N ALA A 8 -26.01 30.83 18.85
CA ALA A 8 -24.64 30.49 19.25
C ALA A 8 -24.49 29.01 19.62
N THR A 9 -25.46 28.44 20.34
CA THR A 9 -25.45 27.01 20.69
C THR A 9 -25.61 26.09 19.49
N LEU A 10 -26.45 26.45 18.50
CA LEU A 10 -26.59 25.67 17.27
C LEU A 10 -25.29 25.62 16.47
N VAL A 11 -24.60 26.76 16.32
CA VAL A 11 -23.34 26.87 15.58
C VAL A 11 -22.22 26.12 16.30
N ALA A 12 -22.16 26.22 17.62
CA ALA A 12 -21.23 25.46 18.43
C ALA A 12 -21.50 23.95 18.33
N ALA A 13 -22.77 23.53 18.32
CA ALA A 13 -23.15 22.12 18.17
C ALA A 13 -22.81 21.56 16.78
N ILE A 14 -23.06 22.31 15.70
CA ILE A 14 -22.69 21.89 14.33
C ILE A 14 -21.17 21.83 14.19
N SER A 15 -20.45 22.83 14.68
CA SER A 15 -18.98 22.85 14.64
C SER A 15 -18.39 21.70 15.46
N ALA A 16 -18.93 21.44 16.66
CA ALA A 16 -18.55 20.32 17.49
C ALA A 16 -18.91 18.97 16.85
N PHE A 17 -20.05 18.87 16.16
CA PHE A 17 -20.44 17.66 15.44
C PHE A 17 -19.54 17.39 14.24
N VAL A 18 -19.13 18.42 13.48
CA VAL A 18 -18.16 18.29 12.40
C VAL A 18 -16.80 17.88 12.97
N VAL A 19 -16.28 18.58 13.99
CA VAL A 19 -15.02 18.20 14.66
C VAL A 19 -15.11 16.79 15.25
N PHE A 20 -16.25 16.41 15.83
CA PHE A 20 -16.48 15.06 16.31
C PHE A 20 -16.48 14.07 15.14
N MET A 21 -17.26 14.25 14.08
CA MET A 21 -17.29 13.32 12.94
C MET A 21 -15.93 13.13 12.26
N PHE A 22 -15.08 14.17 12.21
CA PHE A 22 -13.79 14.10 11.52
C PHE A 22 -12.59 13.76 12.42
N ALA A 23 -12.58 14.18 13.68
CA ALA A 23 -11.47 13.94 14.62
C ALA A 23 -11.85 13.01 15.78
N GLY A 24 -13.09 13.10 16.27
CA GLY A 24 -13.58 12.36 17.45
C GLY A 24 -14.19 11.00 17.15
N PHE A 25 -14.94 10.84 16.06
CA PHE A 25 -15.70 9.65 15.67
C PHE A 25 -14.77 8.50 15.25
N PRO A 26 -13.67 8.75 14.51
CA PRO A 26 -12.64 7.72 14.33
C PRO A 26 -12.03 7.28 15.67
N ALA A 27 -11.83 8.21 16.62
CA ALA A 27 -11.31 7.88 17.94
C ALA A 27 -12.34 7.15 18.83
N PHE A 28 -13.62 7.52 18.74
CA PHE A 28 -14.75 6.96 19.49
C PHE A 28 -15.15 5.56 19.02
N LEU A 29 -15.02 5.27 17.72
CA LEU A 29 -15.12 3.91 17.17
C LEU A 29 -13.92 3.00 17.51
N GLY A 30 -13.00 3.45 18.38
CA GLY A 30 -11.86 2.64 18.78
C GLY A 30 -10.80 2.44 17.70
N LEU A 31 -10.85 3.19 16.58
CA LEU A 31 -9.80 3.10 15.54
C LEU A 31 -8.46 3.72 15.99
N ARG A 32 -8.44 4.42 17.14
CA ARG A 32 -7.23 5.09 17.64
C ARG A 32 -6.64 4.52 18.95
N ASN A 33 -7.42 3.83 19.79
CA ASN A 33 -6.95 3.35 21.09
C ASN A 33 -7.29 1.85 21.29
N GLY A 34 -6.27 0.99 21.37
CA GLY A 34 -6.33 -0.25 22.16
C GLY A 34 -6.28 -1.58 21.41
N TYR A 35 -6.80 -1.69 20.18
CA TYR A 35 -6.44 -2.82 19.32
C TYR A 35 -5.16 -2.45 18.60
N ALA A 36 -4.02 -2.75 19.24
CA ALA A 36 -2.78 -2.97 18.52
C ALA A 36 -3.11 -4.00 17.44
N GLY A 37 -3.40 -3.54 16.22
CA GLY A 37 -3.83 -4.42 15.14
C GLY A 37 -2.82 -5.55 14.93
N PRO A 38 -3.14 -6.56 14.13
CA PRO A 38 -2.23 -7.70 13.86
C PRO A 38 -0.78 -7.28 13.59
N ARG A 39 -0.60 -6.11 12.98
CA ARG A 39 0.70 -5.49 12.68
C ARG A 39 1.57 -5.15 13.91
N HIS A 40 0.98 -4.79 15.05
CA HIS A 40 1.71 -4.43 16.27
C HIS A 40 1.92 -5.61 17.22
N ARG A 41 1.01 -6.59 17.24
CA ARG A 41 1.18 -7.81 18.07
C ARG A 41 2.15 -8.81 17.45
N ARG A 42 2.24 -8.84 16.12
CA ARG A 42 3.06 -9.79 15.38
C ARG A 42 4.55 -9.81 15.78
N PRO A 43 5.26 -8.66 15.97
CA PRO A 43 6.64 -8.69 16.47
C PRO A 43 6.78 -9.30 17.86
N ALA A 44 5.80 -9.09 18.75
CA ALA A 44 5.82 -9.69 20.09
C ALA A 44 5.56 -11.20 20.05
N GLN A 45 4.64 -11.66 19.20
CA GLN A 45 4.40 -13.09 18.95
C GLN A 45 5.61 -13.78 18.32
N ASP A 46 6.27 -13.13 17.36
CA ASP A 46 7.51 -13.59 16.75
C ASP A 46 8.63 -13.77 17.80
N ALA A 47 8.84 -12.76 18.65
CA ALA A 47 9.81 -12.82 19.73
C ALA A 47 9.49 -13.94 20.74
N ALA A 48 8.22 -14.06 21.15
CA ALA A 48 7.76 -15.09 22.07
C ALA A 48 7.94 -16.50 21.50
N LEU A 49 7.64 -16.70 20.20
CA LEU A 49 7.87 -17.97 19.53
C LEU A 49 9.36 -18.31 19.47
N ARG A 50 10.22 -17.35 19.12
CA ARG A 50 11.68 -17.55 19.10
C ARG A 50 12.24 -17.88 20.47
N GLU A 51 11.69 -17.32 21.54
CA GLU A 51 12.07 -17.65 22.91
C GLU A 51 11.62 -19.06 23.29
N MET A 52 10.37 -19.42 22.99
CA MET A 52 9.82 -20.77 23.20
C MET A 52 10.66 -21.84 22.47
N VAL A 53 10.98 -21.63 21.20
CA VAL A 53 11.79 -22.55 20.38
C VAL A 53 13.19 -22.72 20.95
N ARG A 54 13.82 -21.63 21.42
CA ARG A 54 15.18 -21.66 22.00
C ARG A 54 15.22 -22.32 23.37
N GLY A 55 14.18 -22.16 24.19
CA GLY A 55 14.10 -22.75 25.53
C GLY A 55 13.77 -24.24 25.54
N HIS A 56 13.30 -24.80 24.43
CA HIS A 56 12.83 -26.18 24.38
C HIS A 56 13.95 -27.19 24.15
N SER A 57 14.02 -28.23 24.99
CA SER A 57 15.08 -29.26 24.96
C SER A 57 14.59 -30.69 24.63
N GLY A 58 13.36 -30.85 24.13
CA GLY A 58 12.77 -32.16 23.83
C GLY A 58 13.24 -32.82 22.52
N ALA A 59 12.73 -34.03 22.25
CA ALA A 59 12.84 -34.68 20.93
C ALA A 59 11.79 -34.15 19.95
N THR A 60 10.63 -33.77 20.49
CA THR A 60 9.49 -33.18 19.77
C THR A 60 9.13 -31.84 20.40
N LEU A 61 8.87 -30.83 19.57
CA LEU A 61 8.43 -29.49 19.94
C LEU A 61 6.97 -29.33 19.48
N PRO A 62 6.00 -29.41 20.41
CA PRO A 62 4.62 -29.06 20.12
C PRO A 62 4.43 -27.55 20.24
N ILE A 63 3.84 -26.91 19.23
CA ILE A 63 3.48 -25.49 19.24
C ILE A 63 1.97 -25.39 19.00
N ASP A 64 1.23 -24.82 19.95
CA ASP A 64 -0.18 -24.51 19.73
C ASP A 64 -0.30 -23.27 18.83
N TRP A 65 -0.76 -23.46 17.60
CA TRP A 65 -0.93 -22.38 16.63
C TRP A 65 -1.91 -21.32 17.12
N MET A 66 -2.88 -21.69 17.97
CA MET A 66 -3.84 -20.73 18.53
C MET A 66 -3.19 -19.69 19.45
N GLN A 67 -1.99 -19.95 19.98
CA GLN A 67 -1.22 -18.97 20.77
C GLN A 67 -0.56 -17.90 19.89
N PHE A 68 -0.43 -18.16 18.59
CA PHE A 68 0.23 -17.29 17.62
C PHE A 68 -0.71 -16.95 16.43
N PRO A 69 -1.90 -16.40 16.69
CA PRO A 69 -2.94 -16.23 15.66
C PRO A 69 -2.55 -15.20 14.59
N ASP A 70 -1.59 -14.32 14.85
CA ASP A 70 -1.10 -13.33 13.88
C ASP A 70 0.09 -13.88 13.06
N LEU A 71 0.56 -15.11 13.31
CA LEU A 71 1.61 -15.81 12.57
C LEU A 71 1.02 -16.89 11.66
N HIS A 72 1.40 -16.88 10.38
CA HIS A 72 1.07 -17.97 9.46
C HIS A 72 1.90 -19.21 9.78
N LYS A 73 1.34 -20.41 9.52
CA LYS A 73 2.03 -21.69 9.69
C LYS A 73 3.46 -21.70 9.12
N HIS A 74 3.66 -21.28 7.86
CA HIS A 74 4.99 -21.22 7.25
C HIS A 74 5.99 -20.31 7.97
N HIS A 75 5.50 -19.24 8.62
CA HIS A 75 6.35 -18.38 9.43
C HIS A 75 6.81 -19.12 10.70
N ILE A 76 5.91 -19.87 11.34
CA ILE A 76 6.26 -20.71 12.50
C ILE A 76 7.27 -21.79 12.09
N GLU A 77 7.07 -22.42 10.94
CA GLU A 77 8.00 -23.39 10.36
C GLU A 77 9.39 -22.79 10.14
N ASP A 78 9.47 -21.60 9.54
CA ASP A 78 10.74 -20.91 9.28
C ASP A 78 11.50 -20.58 10.58
N ILE A 79 10.81 -20.03 11.58
CA ILE A 79 11.41 -19.73 12.89
C ILE A 79 11.90 -21.00 13.59
N ALA A 80 11.10 -22.07 13.59
CA ALA A 80 11.48 -23.34 14.17
C ALA A 80 12.69 -23.94 13.43
N ALA A 81 12.71 -23.80 12.09
CA ALA A 81 13.73 -24.39 11.25
C ALA A 81 15.12 -23.78 11.41
N GLU A 82 15.21 -22.48 11.71
CA GLU A 82 16.47 -21.80 12.09
C GLU A 82 17.16 -22.46 13.29
N SER A 83 16.38 -23.06 14.20
CA SER A 83 16.89 -23.76 15.39
C SER A 83 17.00 -25.28 15.21
N GLY A 84 16.91 -25.78 13.98
CA GLY A 84 17.05 -27.19 13.66
C GLY A 84 15.79 -28.04 13.91
N TRP A 85 14.63 -27.42 14.08
CA TRP A 85 13.35 -28.12 14.18
C TRP A 85 12.71 -28.30 12.79
N ARG A 86 12.10 -29.46 12.53
CA ARG A 86 11.44 -29.74 11.25
C ARG A 86 10.00 -30.16 11.49
N TYR A 87 9.11 -29.58 10.70
CA TYR A 87 7.68 -29.88 10.79
C TYR A 87 7.45 -31.37 10.52
N ALA A 88 6.74 -32.02 11.44
CA ALA A 88 6.45 -33.46 11.42
C ALA A 88 4.97 -33.73 11.12
N GLY A 89 4.08 -32.82 11.52
CA GLY A 89 2.65 -32.97 11.30
C GLY A 89 1.82 -32.01 12.13
N GLU A 90 0.52 -32.24 12.10
CA GLU A 90 -0.48 -31.51 12.88
C GLU A 90 -1.30 -32.47 13.72
N ASP A 91 -1.63 -32.05 14.93
CA ASP A 91 -2.63 -32.70 15.75
C ASP A 91 -3.74 -31.68 16.08
N PHE A 92 -4.97 -32.05 15.76
CA PHE A 92 -6.13 -31.18 15.90
C PHE A 92 -7.08 -31.75 16.94
N THR A 93 -7.33 -30.98 17.99
CA THR A 93 -8.36 -31.28 18.98
C THR A 93 -9.45 -30.21 18.92
N ALA A 94 -10.56 -30.43 19.64
CA ALA A 94 -11.68 -29.48 19.66
C ALA A 94 -11.32 -28.07 20.18
N LYS A 95 -10.18 -27.90 20.86
CA LYS A 95 -9.76 -26.64 21.48
C LYS A 95 -8.35 -26.19 21.14
N GLU A 96 -7.54 -27.04 20.54
CA GLU A 96 -6.11 -26.80 20.34
C GLU A 96 -5.70 -27.27 18.95
N TRP A 97 -4.80 -26.52 18.31
CA TRP A 97 -4.22 -26.88 17.03
C TRP A 97 -2.70 -26.94 17.17
N TRP A 98 -2.20 -28.15 17.39
CA TRP A 98 -0.78 -28.39 17.63
C TRP A 98 -0.03 -28.61 16.32
N LEU A 99 0.99 -27.79 16.10
CA LEU A 99 2.04 -28.02 15.11
C LEU A 99 3.15 -28.82 15.78
N LEU A 100 3.42 -30.02 15.27
CA LEU A 100 4.43 -30.91 15.81
C LEU A 100 5.72 -30.79 15.01
N PHE A 101 6.83 -30.59 15.71
CA PHE A 101 8.16 -30.51 15.10
C PHE A 101 9.11 -31.53 15.71
N ASN A 102 9.93 -32.18 14.88
CA ASN A 102 10.98 -33.09 15.32
C ASN A 102 12.35 -32.41 15.21
N ARG A 103 13.25 -32.72 16.13
CA ARG A 103 14.60 -32.18 16.13
C ARG A 103 15.45 -32.85 15.03
N ALA A 104 15.89 -32.07 14.06
CA ALA A 104 16.69 -32.52 12.92
C ALA A 104 17.72 -31.46 12.51
N PRO A 105 18.76 -31.21 13.33
CA PRO A 105 19.71 -30.11 13.14
C PRO A 105 20.59 -30.26 11.90
N ASN A 106 20.79 -31.49 11.41
CA ASN A 106 21.63 -31.78 10.25
C ASN A 106 20.88 -31.70 8.91
N THR A 107 19.55 -31.53 8.94
CA THR A 107 18.77 -31.38 7.71
C THR A 107 19.00 -29.98 7.16
N PRO A 108 19.45 -29.80 5.90
CA PRO A 108 19.60 -28.48 5.30
C PRO A 108 18.29 -27.69 5.39
N TYR A 109 18.38 -26.43 5.81
CA TYR A 109 17.25 -25.51 5.79
C TYR A 109 17.47 -24.49 4.69
N GLU A 110 16.49 -24.38 3.80
CA GLU A 110 16.46 -23.31 2.82
C GLU A 110 15.62 -22.16 3.39
N GLY A 111 16.27 -21.05 3.67
CA GLY A 111 15.63 -19.88 4.26
C GLY A 111 14.54 -19.28 3.35
N PRO A 112 13.61 -18.48 3.89
CA PRO A 112 12.57 -17.85 3.09
C PRO A 112 13.14 -16.94 1.98
N ALA A 113 14.31 -16.32 2.20
CA ALA A 113 14.98 -15.50 1.19
C ALA A 113 15.49 -16.34 0.00
N GLU A 114 16.10 -17.48 0.28
CA GLU A 114 16.66 -18.38 -0.74
C GLU A 114 15.53 -19.02 -1.56
N ARG A 115 14.48 -19.50 -0.88
CA ARG A 115 13.27 -20.04 -1.53
C ARG A 115 12.63 -19.01 -2.44
N LEU A 116 12.48 -17.77 -1.95
CA LEU A 116 11.92 -16.66 -2.72
C LEU A 116 12.80 -16.35 -3.94
N THR A 117 14.11 -16.24 -3.76
CA THR A 117 15.05 -15.98 -4.85
C THR A 117 14.96 -17.06 -5.93
N ARG A 118 14.89 -18.33 -5.54
CA ARG A 118 14.73 -19.45 -6.47
C ARG A 118 13.40 -19.40 -7.21
N GLU A 119 12.30 -19.17 -6.50
CA GLU A 119 10.95 -19.05 -7.10
C GLU A 119 10.92 -17.92 -8.15
N LEU A 120 11.50 -16.76 -7.82
CA LEU A 120 11.58 -15.59 -8.70
C LEU A 120 12.51 -15.78 -9.90
N ALA A 121 13.56 -16.58 -9.76
CA ALA A 121 14.46 -16.94 -10.86
C ALA A 121 13.76 -17.84 -11.88
N THR A 122 12.88 -18.73 -11.42
CA THR A 122 12.10 -19.64 -12.27
C THR A 122 10.80 -19.05 -12.80
N ALA A 123 10.35 -17.91 -12.26
CA ALA A 123 9.11 -17.29 -12.70
C ALA A 123 9.21 -16.79 -14.16
N GLU A 124 8.26 -17.19 -14.99
CA GLU A 124 8.15 -16.79 -16.39
C GLU A 124 7.20 -15.59 -16.55
N GLY A 125 7.41 -14.81 -17.61
CA GLY A 125 6.59 -13.63 -17.92
C GLY A 125 6.95 -12.37 -17.14
N ASP A 126 6.21 -11.30 -17.42
CA ASP A 126 6.44 -9.97 -16.84
C ASP A 126 5.60 -9.74 -15.56
N THR A 127 4.64 -10.63 -15.29
CA THR A 127 3.76 -10.59 -14.13
C THR A 127 3.73 -11.96 -13.47
N TYR A 128 3.97 -12.01 -12.16
CA TYR A 128 3.90 -13.23 -11.37
C TYR A 128 3.04 -12.99 -10.14
N THR A 129 2.26 -13.99 -9.75
CA THR A 129 1.41 -13.91 -8.55
C THR A 129 2.08 -14.69 -7.43
N ILE A 130 2.64 -13.98 -6.46
CA ILE A 130 3.34 -14.62 -5.35
C ILE A 130 2.45 -14.75 -4.11
N ASN A 131 2.52 -15.88 -3.42
CA ASN A 131 1.98 -15.96 -2.07
C ASN A 131 2.96 -15.29 -1.09
N ALA A 132 2.73 -14.00 -0.82
CA ALA A 132 3.61 -13.23 0.07
C ALA A 132 3.55 -13.67 1.54
N LEU A 133 2.46 -14.34 1.96
CA LEU A 133 2.31 -14.86 3.33
C LEU A 133 3.24 -16.04 3.60
N ARG A 134 3.59 -16.80 2.56
CA ARG A 134 4.62 -17.87 2.62
C ARG A 134 6.01 -17.36 3.00
N TYR A 135 6.28 -16.09 2.71
CA TYR A 135 7.58 -15.45 2.93
C TYR A 135 7.58 -14.45 4.08
N ALA A 136 6.54 -14.49 4.91
CA ALA A 136 6.27 -13.43 5.84
C ALA A 136 7.26 -13.39 7.04
N ALA A 137 8.10 -14.43 7.19
CA ALA A 137 9.25 -14.47 8.09
C ALA A 137 10.34 -13.43 7.73
N LEU A 138 10.46 -13.06 6.46
CA LEU A 138 11.41 -12.00 6.02
C LEU A 138 11.02 -10.60 6.53
N GLY A 139 9.79 -10.44 7.02
CA GLY A 139 9.19 -9.13 7.22
C GLY A 139 9.01 -8.35 5.91
N LYS A 140 8.46 -7.14 6.02
CA LYS A 140 8.17 -6.30 4.85
C LYS A 140 9.46 -5.90 4.11
N ASP A 141 10.49 -5.50 4.86
CA ASP A 141 11.70 -4.92 4.27
C ASP A 141 12.61 -5.98 3.66
N GLY A 142 12.74 -7.14 4.32
CA GLY A 142 13.46 -8.29 3.78
C GLY A 142 12.81 -8.84 2.51
N PHE A 143 11.48 -8.98 2.50
CA PHE A 143 10.73 -9.42 1.32
C PHE A 143 10.93 -8.46 0.13
N ASN A 144 10.83 -7.15 0.36
CA ASN A 144 11.03 -6.15 -0.68
C ASN A 144 12.47 -6.12 -1.20
N ARG A 145 13.45 -6.33 -0.32
CA ARG A 145 14.86 -6.41 -0.72
C ARG A 145 15.08 -7.59 -1.67
N VAL A 146 14.66 -8.79 -1.30
CA VAL A 146 14.81 -9.98 -2.14
C VAL A 146 14.08 -9.82 -3.47
N LEU A 147 12.85 -9.27 -3.46
CA LEU A 147 12.14 -8.94 -4.70
C LEU A 147 12.96 -7.99 -5.58
N SER A 148 13.45 -6.88 -5.01
CA SER A 148 14.21 -5.87 -5.75
C SER A 148 15.53 -6.43 -6.29
N ASP A 149 16.24 -7.23 -5.51
CA ASP A 149 17.51 -7.87 -5.90
C ASP A 149 17.29 -8.85 -7.05
N ALA A 150 16.14 -9.54 -7.07
CA ALA A 150 15.72 -10.42 -8.16
C ALA A 150 15.09 -9.66 -9.35
N GLY A 151 15.03 -8.32 -9.32
CA GLY A 151 14.46 -7.51 -10.38
C GLY A 151 12.92 -7.54 -10.45
N TRP A 152 12.24 -7.79 -9.33
CA TRP A 152 10.79 -7.81 -9.19
C TRP A 152 10.28 -6.68 -8.30
N HIS A 153 9.09 -6.17 -8.60
CA HIS A 153 8.47 -5.06 -7.87
C HIS A 153 6.98 -5.35 -7.57
N PRO A 154 6.51 -5.10 -6.34
CA PRO A 154 5.10 -5.28 -6.02
C PRO A 154 4.24 -4.13 -6.57
N ASN A 155 3.12 -4.46 -7.23
CA ASN A 155 2.18 -3.44 -7.72
C ASN A 155 1.48 -2.68 -6.58
N ARG A 156 1.28 -3.33 -5.42
CA ARG A 156 0.76 -2.71 -4.19
C ARG A 156 1.37 -3.35 -2.94
N LEU A 157 1.77 -2.53 -1.95
CA LEU A 157 2.54 -2.93 -0.76
C LEU A 157 1.70 -3.60 0.36
N TRP A 158 0.82 -4.54 0.02
CA TRP A 158 0.03 -5.27 1.01
C TRP A 158 0.38 -6.75 0.92
N LEU A 159 1.00 -7.29 1.97
CA LEU A 159 1.20 -8.74 2.13
C LEU A 159 -0.19 -9.38 2.19
N ARG A 160 -0.55 -10.10 1.13
CA ARG A 160 -1.81 -10.83 0.98
C ARG A 160 -1.51 -12.16 0.31
N ASP A 161 -2.44 -13.10 0.44
CA ASP A 161 -2.48 -14.25 -0.46
C ASP A 161 -2.67 -13.71 -1.89
N ALA A 162 -1.81 -14.14 -2.81
CA ALA A 162 -1.76 -13.68 -4.19
C ALA A 162 -1.44 -12.18 -4.37
N LEU A 163 -0.17 -11.81 -4.17
CA LEU A 163 0.36 -10.50 -4.51
C LEU A 163 0.89 -10.50 -5.96
N PRO A 164 0.29 -9.73 -6.88
CA PRO A 164 0.87 -9.54 -8.21
C PRO A 164 2.15 -8.71 -8.10
N ILE A 165 3.26 -9.29 -8.52
CA ILE A 165 4.55 -8.64 -8.72
C ILE A 165 4.83 -8.51 -10.22
N THR A 166 5.48 -7.42 -10.59
CA THR A 166 5.89 -7.12 -11.96
C THR A 166 7.40 -7.16 -12.05
N ARG A 167 7.91 -7.71 -13.14
CA ARG A 167 9.34 -7.75 -13.40
C ARG A 167 9.80 -6.36 -13.84
N ALA A 168 10.81 -5.83 -13.17
CA ALA A 168 11.53 -4.63 -13.59
C ALA A 168 12.38 -4.85 -14.86
N VAL A 169 12.47 -6.11 -15.29
CA VAL A 169 13.28 -6.61 -16.40
C VAL A 169 13.06 -5.84 -17.70
N GLU A 170 11.88 -5.24 -17.90
CA GLU A 170 11.67 -4.35 -19.04
C GLU A 170 12.78 -3.29 -19.14
N LEU A 171 13.22 -2.65 -18.04
CA LEU A 171 14.21 -1.57 -18.11
C LEU A 171 15.66 -2.04 -18.30
N THR A 172 16.03 -3.24 -17.84
CA THR A 172 17.40 -3.79 -17.98
C THR A 172 17.58 -4.56 -19.29
N GLU A 173 16.51 -5.14 -19.83
CA GLU A 173 16.52 -5.80 -21.16
C GLU A 173 16.25 -4.81 -22.30
N MET A 174 15.57 -3.68 -22.05
CA MET A 174 15.31 -2.62 -23.03
C MET A 174 16.56 -2.16 -23.81
N PRO A 175 17.73 -1.94 -23.18
CA PRO A 175 18.96 -1.54 -23.88
C PRO A 175 19.50 -2.59 -24.86
N HIS A 176 19.10 -3.86 -24.73
CA HIS A 176 19.55 -4.93 -25.62
C HIS A 176 18.68 -5.05 -26.88
N ASN A 177 17.53 -4.36 -26.92
CA ASN A 177 16.64 -4.36 -28.06
C ASN A 177 16.99 -3.21 -29.03
N PRO A 178 17.35 -3.50 -30.30
CA PRO A 178 17.78 -2.48 -31.26
C PRO A 178 16.68 -1.46 -31.58
N ALA A 179 15.41 -1.87 -31.56
CA ALA A 179 14.29 -0.98 -31.83
C ALA A 179 14.08 0.01 -30.67
N VAL A 180 14.21 -0.49 -29.42
CA VAL A 180 14.07 0.34 -28.22
C VAL A 180 15.22 1.32 -28.10
N THR A 181 16.46 0.88 -28.33
CA THR A 181 17.64 1.75 -28.27
C THR A 181 17.59 2.85 -29.32
N ALA A 182 17.16 2.54 -30.55
CA ALA A 182 16.97 3.55 -31.60
C ALA A 182 15.96 4.63 -31.17
N ARG A 183 14.82 4.24 -30.59
CA ARG A 183 13.80 5.19 -30.11
C ARG A 183 14.27 5.98 -28.89
N ALA A 184 14.96 5.34 -27.95
CA ALA A 184 15.54 5.99 -26.79
C ALA A 184 16.60 7.03 -27.21
N GLN A 185 17.42 6.73 -28.21
CA GLN A 185 18.40 7.65 -28.77
C GLN A 185 17.75 8.83 -29.49
N GLN A 186 16.69 8.59 -30.27
CA GLN A 186 15.91 9.67 -30.89
C GLN A 186 15.36 10.62 -29.82
N PHE A 187 14.75 10.07 -28.78
CA PHE A 187 14.23 10.86 -27.67
C PHE A 187 15.35 11.64 -26.95
N ALA A 188 16.52 11.02 -26.78
CA ALA A 188 17.69 11.68 -26.21
C ALA A 188 18.18 12.86 -27.04
N ASN A 189 18.13 12.75 -28.37
CA ASN A 189 18.48 13.84 -29.27
C ASN A 189 17.46 15.00 -29.20
N GLU A 190 16.17 14.68 -29.03
CA GLU A 190 15.09 15.67 -28.95
C GLU A 190 15.05 16.40 -27.60
N HIS A 191 15.28 15.69 -26.49
CA HIS A 191 15.06 16.20 -25.12
C HIS A 191 16.36 16.39 -24.31
N GLY A 192 17.51 16.02 -24.88
CA GLY A 192 18.83 16.19 -24.25
C GLY A 192 19.14 15.17 -23.15
N TYR A 193 18.42 14.05 -23.06
CA TYR A 193 18.69 13.01 -22.07
C TYR A 193 18.25 11.60 -22.48
N ASN A 194 19.00 10.58 -22.04
CA ASN A 194 18.63 9.18 -22.26
C ASN A 194 17.50 8.74 -21.30
N PRO A 195 16.33 8.30 -21.79
CA PRO A 195 15.24 7.82 -20.94
C PRO A 195 15.55 6.49 -20.24
N LEU A 196 16.55 5.73 -20.70
CA LEU A 196 16.98 4.45 -20.11
C LEU A 196 18.16 4.59 -19.15
N ASP A 197 18.58 5.81 -18.82
CA ASP A 197 19.66 6.05 -17.87
C ASP A 197 19.28 5.54 -16.45
N PRO A 198 20.03 4.59 -15.87
CA PRO A 198 19.69 3.97 -14.58
C PRO A 198 19.55 4.98 -13.45
N GLU A 199 20.39 6.03 -13.40
CA GLU A 199 20.28 7.06 -12.36
C GLU A 199 18.96 7.83 -12.48
N ARG A 200 18.54 8.16 -13.70
CA ARG A 200 17.27 8.86 -13.93
C ARG A 200 16.08 7.98 -13.62
N LEU A 201 16.14 6.69 -13.94
CA LEU A 201 15.09 5.74 -13.58
C LEU A 201 14.92 5.65 -12.05
N MET A 202 16.03 5.66 -11.29
CA MET A 202 15.98 5.74 -9.83
C MET A 202 15.35 7.06 -9.36
N ARG A 203 15.78 8.21 -9.88
CA ARG A 203 15.19 9.53 -9.53
C ARG A 203 13.71 9.62 -9.90
N LEU A 204 13.30 9.02 -11.02
CA LEU A 204 11.89 8.95 -11.43
C LEU A 204 11.08 8.14 -10.41
N ARG A 205 11.59 6.99 -9.95
CA ARG A 205 10.95 6.17 -8.91
C ARG A 205 10.81 6.93 -7.60
N ASP A 206 11.85 7.65 -7.19
CA ASP A 206 11.81 8.49 -5.97
C ASP A 206 10.77 9.61 -6.10
N ARG A 207 10.69 10.24 -7.28
CA ARG A 207 9.66 11.25 -7.58
C ARG A 207 8.27 10.63 -7.59
N GLU A 208 8.07 9.47 -8.22
CA GLU A 208 6.78 8.77 -8.18
C GLU A 208 6.37 8.41 -6.76
N ALA A 209 7.31 7.97 -5.91
CA ALA A 209 7.05 7.73 -4.50
C ALA A 209 6.67 9.02 -3.77
N HIS A 210 7.37 10.12 -4.02
CA HIS A 210 7.06 11.45 -3.49
C HIS A 210 5.64 11.89 -3.87
N TRP A 211 5.30 11.87 -5.16
CA TRP A 211 3.98 12.24 -5.66
C TRP A 211 2.87 11.33 -5.12
N ARG A 212 3.14 10.03 -4.97
CA ARG A 212 2.20 9.07 -4.37
C ARG A 212 1.90 9.37 -2.90
N THR A 213 2.89 9.79 -2.11
CA THR A 213 2.68 10.14 -0.70
C THR A 213 1.87 11.43 -0.50
N LYS A 214 1.95 12.36 -1.46
CA LYS A 214 1.25 13.65 -1.40
C LYS A 214 -0.16 13.63 -2.00
N ASN A 215 -0.51 12.60 -2.77
CA ASN A 215 -1.85 12.46 -3.32
C ASN A 215 -2.85 12.17 -2.18
N VAL A 216 -3.87 13.02 -2.03
CA VAL A 216 -4.90 12.91 -0.98
C VAL A 216 -5.81 11.68 -1.21
N GLY A 217 -5.68 11.05 -2.37
CA GLY A 217 -6.31 9.79 -2.72
C GLY A 217 -7.82 9.92 -2.94
N CYS A 218 -8.46 8.80 -3.24
CA CYS A 218 -9.89 8.75 -3.58
C CYS A 218 -10.79 9.35 -2.49
N TRP A 219 -10.42 9.14 -1.22
CA TRP A 219 -11.17 9.66 -0.06
C TRP A 219 -11.13 11.18 0.06
N GLY A 220 -9.99 11.82 -0.24
CA GLY A 220 -9.89 13.28 -0.27
C GLY A 220 -10.80 13.90 -1.33
N THR A 221 -10.74 13.36 -2.55
CA THR A 221 -11.64 13.79 -3.63
C THR A 221 -13.12 13.57 -3.30
N LEU A 222 -13.47 12.44 -2.66
CA LEU A 222 -14.86 12.17 -2.27
C LEU A 222 -15.36 13.16 -1.22
N LEU A 223 -14.54 13.50 -0.23
CA LEU A 223 -14.86 14.51 0.77
C LEU A 223 -15.13 15.88 0.13
N VAL A 224 -14.27 16.30 -0.81
CA VAL A 224 -14.43 17.56 -1.53
C VAL A 224 -15.74 17.59 -2.34
N VAL A 225 -16.08 16.49 -3.02
CA VAL A 225 -17.36 16.37 -3.75
C VAL A 225 -18.56 16.49 -2.80
N VAL A 226 -18.52 15.84 -1.64
CA VAL A 226 -19.57 15.96 -0.62
C VAL A 226 -19.70 17.41 -0.14
N CYS A 227 -18.60 18.09 0.17
CA CYS A 227 -18.62 19.49 0.57
C CYS A 227 -19.19 20.42 -0.51
N LEU A 228 -18.94 20.12 -1.79
CA LEU A 228 -19.51 20.87 -2.92
C LEU A 228 -21.00 20.66 -3.15
N VAL A 229 -21.58 19.58 -2.63
CA VAL A 229 -23.04 19.36 -2.66
C VAL A 229 -23.69 19.96 -1.41
N VAL A 230 -23.11 19.69 -0.24
CA VAL A 230 -23.65 20.12 1.05
C VAL A 230 -23.55 21.64 1.24
N GLY A 231 -22.45 22.26 0.84
CA GLY A 231 -22.25 23.71 0.97
C GLY A 231 -23.33 24.53 0.27
N PRO A 232 -23.56 24.33 -1.05
CA PRO A 232 -24.63 24.99 -1.78
C PRO A 232 -26.03 24.63 -1.28
N LEU A 233 -26.25 23.40 -0.79
CA LEU A 233 -27.52 23.01 -0.19
C LEU A 233 -27.81 23.81 1.08
N ILE A 234 -26.81 24.00 1.95
CA ILE A 234 -26.93 24.86 3.15
C ILE A 234 -27.25 26.30 2.76
N ILE A 235 -26.60 26.82 1.72
CA ILE A 235 -26.87 28.17 1.19
C ILE A 235 -28.32 28.25 0.67
N ALA A 236 -28.77 27.27 -0.13
CA ALA A 236 -30.12 27.25 -0.70
C ALA A 236 -31.21 27.18 0.38
N LEU A 237 -31.03 26.32 1.39
CA LEU A 237 -31.93 26.22 2.55
C LEU A 237 -31.98 27.55 3.33
N GLY A 238 -30.83 28.20 3.52
CA GLY A 238 -30.75 29.51 4.17
C GLY A 238 -31.44 30.64 3.39
N ILE A 239 -31.53 30.54 2.06
CA ILE A 239 -32.23 31.50 1.20
C ILE A 239 -33.75 31.22 1.17
N SER A 240 -34.17 29.96 1.21
CA SER A 240 -35.60 29.60 1.15
C SER A 240 -36.38 29.97 2.42
N ASP A 241 -35.70 30.03 3.56
CA ASP A 241 -36.32 30.35 4.85
C ASP A 241 -36.28 31.87 5.08
N LEU A 242 -37.06 32.61 4.27
CA LEU A 242 -37.03 34.07 4.14
C LEU A 242 -37.64 34.84 5.34
N ALA A 243 -37.52 34.32 6.57
CA ALA A 243 -37.99 34.95 7.80
C ALA A 243 -36.82 35.52 8.61
N ARG A 244 -36.71 36.86 8.56
CA ARG A 244 -35.89 37.79 9.38
C ARG A 244 -35.36 37.22 10.71
N ASP A 245 -34.13 36.70 10.75
CA ASP A 245 -33.32 36.61 11.98
C ASP A 245 -31.84 36.36 11.64
N SER A 246 -30.96 36.78 12.56
CA SER A 246 -29.48 36.72 12.48
C SER A 246 -28.89 35.34 12.16
N ALA A 247 -29.68 34.27 12.30
CA ALA A 247 -29.33 32.90 11.93
C ALA A 247 -28.99 32.75 10.43
N GLN A 248 -29.60 33.55 9.54
CA GLN A 248 -29.34 33.48 8.10
C GLN A 248 -27.91 33.87 7.73
N VAL A 249 -27.37 34.93 8.35
CA VAL A 249 -26.01 35.40 8.09
C VAL A 249 -25.01 34.29 8.43
N ILE A 250 -25.26 33.57 9.51
CA ILE A 250 -24.39 32.48 9.95
C ILE A 250 -24.48 31.29 9.00
N THR A 251 -25.68 30.86 8.61
CA THR A 251 -25.88 29.75 7.66
C THR A 251 -25.24 30.04 6.31
N LEU A 252 -25.35 31.28 5.81
CA LEU A 252 -24.69 31.72 4.58
C LEU A 252 -23.17 31.75 4.71
N CYS A 253 -22.63 32.24 5.84
CA CYS A 253 -21.19 32.24 6.09
C CYS A 253 -20.61 30.81 6.19
N VAL A 254 -21.32 29.89 6.85
CA VAL A 254 -20.89 28.49 6.99
C VAL A 254 -20.97 27.77 5.64
N GLY A 255 -22.11 27.86 4.93
CA GLY A 255 -22.26 27.23 3.61
C GLY A 255 -21.27 27.79 2.59
N GLY A 256 -21.07 29.11 2.58
CA GLY A 256 -20.08 29.79 1.74
C GLY A 256 -18.65 29.38 2.08
N GLY A 257 -18.30 29.32 3.37
CA GLY A 257 -16.99 28.88 3.83
C GLY A 257 -16.66 27.44 3.44
N VAL A 258 -17.59 26.50 3.67
CA VAL A 258 -17.42 25.09 3.27
C VAL A 258 -17.24 24.97 1.76
N THR A 259 -18.04 25.69 0.97
CA THR A 259 -17.94 25.69 -0.50
C THR A 259 -16.61 26.27 -0.97
N ALA A 260 -16.17 27.39 -0.40
CA ALA A 260 -14.89 28.03 -0.74
C ALA A 260 -13.69 27.14 -0.42
N ILE A 261 -13.70 26.45 0.73
CA ILE A 261 -12.66 25.49 1.09
C ILE A 261 -12.63 24.34 0.08
N ALA A 262 -13.80 23.78 -0.26
CA ALA A 262 -13.88 22.67 -1.22
C ALA A 262 -13.35 23.07 -2.61
N LEU A 263 -13.69 24.27 -3.09
CA LEU A 263 -13.16 24.83 -4.34
C LEU A 263 -11.63 25.05 -4.27
N ALA A 264 -11.10 25.54 -3.14
CA ALA A 264 -9.67 25.69 -2.95
C ALA A 264 -8.94 24.34 -3.00
N PHE A 265 -9.51 23.29 -2.39
CA PHE A 265 -8.98 21.93 -2.49
C PHE A 265 -9.03 21.37 -3.91
N LEU A 266 -10.11 21.60 -4.67
CA LEU A 266 -10.15 21.23 -6.10
C LEU A 266 -9.08 21.95 -6.91
N GLY A 267 -8.92 23.25 -6.69
CA GLY A 267 -7.88 24.06 -7.34
C GLY A 267 -6.49 23.52 -7.02
N TYR A 268 -6.24 23.18 -5.75
CA TYR A 268 -4.99 22.57 -5.29
C TYR A 268 -4.74 21.20 -5.94
N GLU A 269 -5.72 20.28 -5.95
CA GLU A 269 -5.62 18.96 -6.59
C GLU A 269 -5.36 19.08 -8.11
N ARG A 270 -6.06 20.01 -8.77
CA ARG A 270 -5.88 20.28 -10.20
C ARG A 270 -4.47 20.81 -10.47
N TRP A 271 -4.02 21.78 -9.68
CA TRP A 271 -2.67 22.33 -9.78
C TRP A 271 -1.62 21.25 -9.52
N PHE A 272 -1.81 20.44 -8.48
CA PHE A 272 -0.94 19.33 -8.10
C PHE A 272 -0.81 18.29 -9.22
N THR A 273 -1.92 17.86 -9.82
CA THR A 273 -1.95 16.94 -10.97
C THR A 273 -1.21 17.53 -12.18
N VAL A 274 -1.36 18.84 -12.41
CA VAL A 274 -0.63 19.53 -13.50
C VAL A 274 0.87 19.58 -13.21
N GLN A 275 1.27 19.81 -11.97
CA GLN A 275 2.68 19.79 -11.57
C GLN A 275 3.28 18.39 -11.70
N GLU A 276 2.58 17.34 -11.24
CA GLU A 276 3.01 15.95 -11.44
C GLU A 276 3.21 15.65 -12.93
N ARG A 277 2.24 16.02 -13.78
CA ARG A 277 2.35 15.83 -15.24
C ARG A 277 3.53 16.58 -15.84
N LYS A 278 3.83 17.81 -15.38
CA LYS A 278 5.00 18.56 -15.86
C LYS A 278 6.32 17.95 -15.39
N ASP A 279 6.34 17.37 -14.20
CA ASP A 279 7.57 16.88 -13.58
C ASP A 279 7.97 15.47 -14.03
N ILE A 280 6.99 14.57 -14.19
CA ILE A 280 7.23 13.15 -14.53
C ILE A 280 6.46 12.67 -15.77
N GLY A 281 5.54 13.47 -16.32
CA GLY A 281 4.61 13.04 -17.36
C GLY A 281 5.30 12.63 -18.66
N ASP A 282 6.20 13.47 -19.17
CA ASP A 282 6.90 13.20 -20.44
C ASP A 282 7.80 11.96 -20.32
N HIS A 283 8.51 11.83 -19.20
CA HIS A 283 9.35 10.66 -18.91
C HIS A 283 8.51 9.38 -18.79
N ARG A 284 7.33 9.46 -18.17
CA ARG A 284 6.41 8.33 -18.05
C ARG A 284 5.78 7.95 -19.39
N ALA A 285 5.50 8.93 -20.25
CA ALA A 285 4.95 8.69 -21.58
C ALA A 285 5.95 7.93 -22.45
N ILE A 286 7.22 8.36 -22.50
CA ILE A 286 8.25 7.66 -23.28
C ILE A 286 8.55 6.27 -22.72
N LEU A 287 8.61 6.09 -21.40
CA LEU A 287 8.82 4.75 -20.83
C LEU A 287 7.68 3.79 -21.20
N LYS A 288 6.42 4.24 -21.20
CA LYS A 288 5.30 3.42 -21.69
C LYS A 288 5.42 3.07 -23.16
N GLU A 289 5.88 4.01 -23.99
CA GLU A 289 6.14 3.79 -25.41
C GLU A 289 7.24 2.76 -25.62
N LEU A 290 8.37 2.89 -24.91
CA LEU A 290 9.50 1.96 -24.96
C LEU A 290 9.12 0.56 -24.45
N THR A 291 8.37 0.46 -23.35
CA THR A 291 7.78 -0.81 -22.88
C THR A 291 6.91 -1.45 -23.95
N LYS A 292 6.02 -0.67 -24.59
CA LYS A 292 5.13 -1.18 -25.63
C LYS A 292 5.94 -1.70 -26.81
N LEU A 293 6.92 -0.92 -27.28
CA LEU A 293 7.79 -1.28 -28.39
C LEU A 293 8.62 -2.53 -28.08
N HIS A 294 9.15 -2.64 -26.86
CA HIS A 294 9.86 -3.83 -26.39
C HIS A 294 8.98 -5.08 -26.45
N LYS A 295 7.72 -4.99 -26.00
CA LYS A 295 6.75 -6.10 -26.06
C LYS A 295 6.42 -6.52 -27.49
N GLU A 296 6.24 -5.56 -28.39
CA GLU A 296 5.94 -5.81 -29.80
C GLU A 296 7.12 -6.44 -30.55
N THR A 297 8.35 -6.15 -30.12
CA THR A 297 9.58 -6.61 -30.80
C THR A 297 10.28 -7.79 -30.12
N ARG A 298 9.76 -8.26 -28.97
CA ARG A 298 10.29 -9.45 -28.27
C ARG A 298 10.01 -10.70 -29.12
N PRO A 299 11.04 -11.44 -29.57
CA PRO A 299 10.85 -12.68 -30.33
C PRO A 299 10.12 -13.69 -29.44
N GLY A 300 8.85 -13.97 -29.77
CA GLY A 300 7.96 -14.85 -29.00
C GLY A 300 6.64 -14.24 -28.54
N SER A 301 6.39 -12.94 -28.71
CA SER A 301 5.08 -12.33 -28.37
C SER A 301 3.98 -12.54 -29.43
N THR A 302 4.31 -13.18 -30.56
CA THR A 302 3.34 -13.64 -31.57
C THR A 302 2.79 -15.02 -31.20
N GLY A 303 1.79 -15.04 -30.33
CA GLY A 303 0.94 -16.22 -30.06
C GLY A 303 0.26 -16.03 -28.71
N THR A 304 -1.05 -15.98 -28.55
CA THR A 304 -2.21 -16.37 -29.37
C THR A 304 -3.39 -15.56 -28.78
N PRO A 305 -4.39 -15.09 -29.55
CA PRO A 305 -5.59 -14.47 -28.97
C PRO A 305 -6.33 -15.39 -27.99
#